data_AF-A0A971SB08-F1
#
_entry.id   AF-A0A971SB08-F1
#
_cell.length_a   1.000
_cell.length_b   1.000
_cell.length_c   1.000
_cell.angle_alpha   90.00
_cell.angle_beta   90.00
_cell.angle_gamma   90.00
#
_symmetry.space_group_name_H-M   'P 1'
#
loop_
_entity.id
_entity.type
_entity.pdbx_description
1 polymer ?
#
loop_
_entity_poly.entity_id
_entity_poly.type
_entity_poly.pdbx_seq_one_letter_code
_entity_poly.pdbx_strand_id
1 'polypeptide(L)'
;MLKWLNHYVKEFIVDRTEEVYRKVLLNNKRYLELTSQIIQVQHELLNNLPPELKPLVNQYDEAEAEQDGLMMSLMYRRGFFDGVRTGRLMKGKH
;
A
#
# COMPACT_ATOMS: atom_id res chain seq x y z
N MET A 1 -9.77 15.45 -21.44
CA MET A 1 -10.81 15.19 -20.42
C MET A 1 -10.52 13.94 -19.58
N LEU A 2 -10.39 12.74 -20.18
CA LEU A 2 -10.07 11.49 -19.45
C LEU A 2 -8.74 11.49 -18.69
N LYS A 3 -7.68 12.11 -19.24
CA LYS A 3 -6.37 12.21 -18.57
C LYS A 3 -6.41 13.04 -17.28
N TRP A 4 -7.18 14.13 -17.28
CA TRP A 4 -7.35 15.03 -16.14
C TRP A 4 -8.15 14.38 -15.01
N LEU A 5 -9.22 13.65 -15.37
CA LEU A 5 -10.00 12.89 -14.40
C LEU A 5 -9.16 11.79 -13.73
N ASN A 6 -8.32 11.11 -14.51
CA ASN A 6 -7.41 10.08 -14.00
C ASN A 6 -6.36 10.67 -13.05
N HIS A 7 -5.81 11.85 -13.37
CA HIS A 7 -4.89 12.55 -12.49
C HIS A 7 -5.55 12.99 -11.17
N TYR A 8 -6.73 13.62 -11.24
CA TYR A 8 -7.47 14.08 -10.05
C TYR A 8 -7.83 12.93 -9.10
N VAL A 9 -8.24 11.78 -9.65
CA VAL A 9 -8.59 10.60 -8.84
C VAL A 9 -7.35 9.94 -8.22
N LYS A 10 -6.18 10.03 -8.85
CA LYS A 10 -4.91 9.60 -8.23
C LYS A 10 -4.59 10.45 -7.01
N GLU A 11 -4.67 11.77 -7.16
CA GLU A 11 -4.38 12.72 -6.08
C GLU A 11 -5.33 12.52 -4.89
N PHE A 12 -6.65 12.45 -5.14
CA PHE A 12 -7.63 12.23 -4.07
C PHE A 12 -7.39 10.95 -3.26
N ILE A 13 -6.98 9.86 -3.91
CA ILE A 13 -6.70 8.59 -3.23
C ILE A 13 -5.41 8.67 -2.41
N VAL A 14 -4.38 9.35 -2.93
CA VAL A 14 -3.15 9.62 -2.18
C VAL A 14 -3.49 10.44 -0.93
N ASP A 15 -4.22 11.54 -1.08
CA ASP A 15 -4.63 12.41 0.03
C ASP A 15 -5.42 11.64 1.09
N ARG A 16 -6.34 10.78 0.66
CA ARG A 16 -7.15 9.99 1.59
C ARG A 16 -6.33 8.92 2.31
N THR A 17 -5.39 8.31 1.62
CA THR A 17 -4.46 7.32 2.22
C THR A 17 -3.58 7.99 3.25
N GLU A 18 -3.03 9.16 2.92
CA GLU A 18 -2.24 9.97 3.84
C GLU A 18 -3.06 10.44 5.04
N GLU A 19 -4.32 10.81 4.83
CA GLU A 19 -5.22 11.19 5.92
C GLU A 19 -5.47 10.03 6.89
N VAL A 20 -5.75 8.83 6.39
CA VAL A 20 -5.94 7.63 7.23
C VAL A 20 -4.66 7.33 8.01
N TYR A 21 -3.50 7.38 7.35
CA TYR A 21 -2.22 7.19 8.01
C TYR A 21 -2.01 8.20 9.15
N ARG A 22 -2.14 9.49 8.85
CA ARG A 22 -1.86 10.57 9.83
C ARG A 22 -2.89 10.66 10.94
N LYS A 23 -4.19 10.50 10.64
CA LYS A 23 -5.26 10.73 11.62
C LYS A 23 -5.68 9.48 12.39
N VAL A 24 -5.54 8.30 11.79
CA VAL A 24 -6.02 7.05 12.38
C VAL A 24 -4.87 6.20 12.89
N LEU A 25 -3.91 5.88 12.02
CA LEU A 25 -2.85 4.92 12.36
C LEU A 25 -1.82 5.51 13.34
N LEU A 26 -1.33 6.74 13.10
CA LEU A 26 -0.36 7.39 13.98
C LEU A 26 -0.91 7.70 15.39
N ASN A 27 -2.23 7.74 15.57
CA ASN A 27 -2.86 7.96 16.88
C ASN A 27 -3.18 6.64 17.60
N ASN A 28 -3.01 5.50 16.94
CA ASN A 28 -3.29 4.20 17.53
C ASN A 28 -2.04 3.66 18.24
N LYS A 29 -2.03 3.74 19.57
CA LYS A 29 -0.90 3.27 20.40
C LYS A 29 -0.54 1.81 20.15
N ARG A 30 -1.53 0.93 20.02
CA ARG A 30 -1.30 -0.50 19.79
C ARG A 30 -0.65 -0.75 18.43
N TYR A 31 -1.06 -0.01 17.40
CA TYR A 31 -0.45 -0.06 16.09
C TYR A 31 1.03 0.34 16.16
N LEU A 32 1.35 1.44 16.87
CA LEU A 32 2.73 1.90 17.04
C LEU A 32 3.61 0.91 17.83
N GLU A 33 3.07 0.33 18.90
CA GLU A 33 3.76 -0.71 19.68
C GLU A 33 4.10 -1.93 18.81
N LEU A 34 3.12 -2.44 18.06
CA LEU A 34 3.33 -3.58 17.16
C LEU A 34 4.34 -3.24 16.06
N THR A 35 4.27 -2.02 15.51
CA THR A 35 5.22 -1.54 14.50
C THR A 35 6.65 -1.55 15.06
N SER A 36 6.84 -1.04 16.28
CA SER A 36 8.15 -1.04 16.93
C SER A 36 8.66 -2.46 17.22
N GLN A 37 7.78 -3.37 17.64
CA GLN A 37 8.16 -4.77 17.89
C GLN A 37 8.59 -5.48 16.61
N ILE A 38 7.85 -5.28 15.51
CA ILE A 38 8.18 -5.85 14.21
C ILE A 38 9.56 -5.36 13.74
N ILE A 39 9.82 -4.05 13.83
CA ILE A 39 11.11 -3.46 13.46
C ILE A 39 12.25 -4.06 14.30
N GLN A 40 12.07 -4.21 15.61
CA GLN A 40 13.08 -4.82 16.49
C GLN A 40 13.37 -6.27 16.09
N VAL A 41 12.33 -7.09 15.94
CA VAL A 41 12.47 -8.50 15.56
C VAL A 41 13.17 -8.63 14.20
N GLN A 42 12.79 -7.80 13.23
CA GLN A 42 13.41 -7.81 11.90
C GLN A 42 14.90 -7.45 11.98
N HIS A 43 15.27 -6.42 12.76
CA HIS A 43 16.67 -6.07 12.99
C HIS A 43 17.46 -7.22 13.64
N GLU A 44 16.90 -7.88 14.65
CA GLU A 44 17.53 -9.02 15.30
C GLU A 44 17.74 -10.18 14.32
N LEU A 45 16.75 -10.49 13.49
CA LEU A 45 16.87 -11.54 12.48
C LEU A 45 17.97 -11.24 11.46
N LEU A 46 18.00 -10.02 10.90
CA LEU A 46 19.00 -9.63 9.90
C LEU A 46 20.43 -9.57 10.48
N ASN A 47 20.57 -9.16 11.73
CA ASN A 47 21.87 -9.06 12.39
C ASN A 47 22.45 -10.42 12.75
N ASN A 48 21.60 -11.39 13.11
CA ASN A 48 22.02 -12.75 13.44
C ASN A 48 22.07 -13.69 12.23
N LEU A 49 21.67 -13.22 11.05
CA LEU A 49 21.69 -14.02 9.83
C LEU A 49 23.14 -14.31 9.40
N PRO A 50 23.48 -15.57 9.05
CA PRO A 50 24.75 -15.90 8.44
C PRO A 50 25.02 -15.05 7.19
N PRO A 51 26.25 -14.51 6.99
CA PRO A 51 26.57 -13.63 5.87
C PRO A 51 26.21 -14.20 4.50
N GLU A 52 26.34 -15.50 4.32
CA GLU A 52 26.02 -16.24 3.09
C GLU A 52 24.53 -16.24 2.75
N LEU A 53 23.64 -16.03 3.73
CA LEU A 53 22.19 -15.97 3.53
C LEU A 53 21.68 -14.55 3.33
N LYS A 54 22.46 -13.51 3.68
CA LYS A 54 22.05 -12.10 3.52
C LYS A 54 21.68 -11.73 2.08
N PRO A 55 22.38 -12.22 1.03
CA PRO A 55 21.98 -11.94 -0.34
C PRO A 55 20.59 -12.49 -0.70
N LEU A 56 20.19 -13.64 -0.13
CA LEU A 56 18.86 -14.22 -0.38
C LEU A 56 17.75 -13.37 0.26
N VAL A 57 18.00 -12.81 1.43
CA VAL A 57 17.04 -11.90 2.07
C VAL A 57 16.92 -10.59 1.29
N ASN A 58 18.03 -10.02 0.82
CA ASN A 58 17.97 -8.84 -0.03
C ASN A 58 17.20 -9.10 -1.33
N GLN A 59 17.39 -10.27 -1.97
CA GLN A 59 16.62 -10.66 -3.16
C GLN A 59 15.13 -10.83 -2.86
N TYR A 60 14.80 -11.35 -1.68
CA TYR A 60 13.42 -11.43 -1.23
C TYR A 60 12.81 -10.03 -1.07
N ASP A 61 13.48 -9.12 -0.36
CA ASP A 61 13.00 -7.76 -0.10
C ASP A 61 12.81 -6.99 -1.42
N GLU A 62 13.73 -7.15 -2.38
CA GLU A 62 13.62 -6.54 -3.72
C GLU A 62 12.40 -7.08 -4.49
N ALA A 63 12.20 -8.40 -4.49
CA ALA A 63 11.09 -9.03 -5.19
C ALA A 63 9.73 -8.72 -4.55
N GLU A 64 9.67 -8.68 -3.21
CA GLU A 64 8.47 -8.29 -2.47
C GLU A 64 8.10 -6.82 -2.75
N ALA A 65 9.09 -5.91 -2.74
CA ALA A 65 8.86 -4.50 -3.07
C ALA A 65 8.35 -4.32 -4.51
N GLU A 66 8.88 -5.07 -5.48
CA GLU A 66 8.40 -5.04 -6.87
C GLU A 66 6.97 -5.59 -6.97
N GLN A 67 6.68 -6.69 -6.27
CA GLN A 67 5.35 -7.29 -6.21
C GLN A 67 4.33 -6.33 -5.60
N ASP A 68 4.65 -5.67 -4.50
CA ASP A 68 3.78 -4.69 -3.85
C ASP A 68 3.48 -3.50 -4.76
N GLY A 69 4.50 -2.98 -5.45
CA GLY A 69 4.33 -1.95 -6.46
C GLY A 69 3.38 -2.37 -7.59
N LEU A 70 3.52 -3.59 -8.08
CA LEU A 70 2.65 -4.16 -9.11
C LEU A 70 1.23 -4.35 -8.58
N MET A 71 1.07 -4.94 -7.39
CA MET A 71 -0.22 -5.18 -6.74
C MET A 71 -0.98 -3.87 -6.55
N MET A 72 -0.34 -2.85 -5.98
CA MET A 72 -0.95 -1.54 -5.76
C MET A 72 -1.40 -0.91 -7.07
N SER A 73 -0.58 -0.97 -8.13
CA SER A 73 -0.93 -0.47 -9.46
C SER A 73 -2.14 -1.18 -10.07
N LEU A 74 -2.20 -2.51 -9.94
CA LEU A 74 -3.30 -3.34 -10.44
C LEU A 74 -4.59 -3.12 -9.65
N MET A 75 -4.52 -3.16 -8.32
CA MET A 75 -5.65 -2.90 -7.43
C MET A 75 -6.21 -1.49 -7.62
N TYR A 76 -5.33 -0.49 -7.74
CA TYR A 76 -5.72 0.88 -8.05
C TYR A 76 -6.50 0.96 -9.37
N ARG A 77 -5.93 0.40 -10.45
CA ARG A 77 -6.57 0.40 -11.76
C ARG A 77 -7.91 -0.32 -11.73
N ARG A 78 -7.98 -1.47 -11.06
CA ARG A 78 -9.19 -2.28 -11.01
C ARG A 78 -10.30 -1.62 -10.19
N GLY A 79 -9.97 -1.14 -8.98
CA GLY A 79 -10.90 -0.43 -8.11
C GLY A 79 -11.51 0.80 -8.79
N PHE A 80 -10.72 1.52 -9.59
CA PHE A 80 -11.24 2.62 -10.41
C PHE A 80 -12.29 2.16 -11.44
N PHE A 81 -11.98 1.13 -12.23
CA PHE A 81 -12.92 0.62 -13.24
C PHE A 81 -14.20 0.08 -12.61
N ASP A 82 -14.08 -0.65 -11.52
CA ASP A 82 -15.23 -1.19 -10.79
C ASP A 82 -16.07 -0.07 -10.16
N GLY A 83 -15.44 0.99 -9.65
CA GLY A 83 -16.12 2.20 -9.16
C GLY A 83 -16.90 2.93 -10.26
N VAL A 84 -16.28 3.16 -11.43
CA VAL A 84 -16.95 3.77 -12.59
C VAL A 84 -18.13 2.91 -13.07
N ARG A 85 -17.95 1.60 -13.12
CA ARG A 85 -19.00 0.66 -13.52
C ARG A 85 -20.17 0.70 -12.54
N THR A 86 -19.89 0.69 -11.24
CA THR A 86 -20.90 0.77 -10.18
C THR A 86 -21.68 2.09 -10.25
N GLY A 87 -20.99 3.22 -10.45
CA GLY A 87 -21.63 4.53 -10.61
C GLY A 87 -22.56 4.61 -11.83
N ARG A 88 -22.23 3.94 -12.93
CA ARG A 88 -23.13 3.83 -14.11
C ARG A 88 -24.35 2.96 -13.82
N LEU A 89 -24.18 1.84 -13.12
CA LEU A 89 -25.29 0.95 -12.73
C LEU A 89 -26.26 1.63 -11.76
N MET A 90 -25.78 2.49 -10.88
CA MET A 90 -26.63 3.26 -9.96
C MET A 90 -27.37 4.41 -10.67
N LYS A 91 -26.77 5.02 -11.70
CA LYS A 91 -27.44 6.07 -12.50
C LYS A 91 -28.52 5.55 -13.46
N GLY A 92 -28.53 4.26 -13.78
CA GLY A 92 -29.54 3.64 -14.65
C GLY A 92 -30.80 3.13 -13.92
N LYS A 93 -30.95 3.42 -12.62
CA LYS A 93 -32.10 3.00 -11.79
C LYS A 93 -33.07 4.13 -11.43
N HIS A 94 -33.02 5.26 -12.13
CA HIS A 94 -33.98 6.36 -12.03
C HIS A 94 -34.55 6.70 -13.39
#